data_AF-A0A7Y7J630-F1
#
_entry.id   AF-A0A7Y7J630-F1
#
_cell.length_a   1.000
_cell.length_b   1.000
_cell.length_c   1.000
_cell.angle_alpha   90.00
_cell.angle_beta   90.00
_cell.angle_gamma   90.00
#
_symmetry.space_group_name_H-M   'P 1'
#
loop_
_entity.id
_entity.type
_entity.pdbx_description
1 polymer ?
#
loop_
_entity_poly.entity_id
_entity_poly.type
_entity_poly.pdbx_seq_one_letter_code
_entity_poly.pdbx_strand_id
1 'polypeptide(L)'
;MDNPASQLGRTYLALSESRSWLMLHELAAEIRKRFDRLDSEAAISARLRDLRRQHGLIVESRRRGDSAAHEYRLIRLAPVKRQPDMLGVLQ
;
A
#
# COMPACT_ATOMS: atom_id res chain seq x y z
N MET A 1 -9.02 6.54 0.17
CA MET A 1 -7.73 6.48 -0.57
C MET A 1 -7.83 5.65 -1.86
N ASP A 2 -9.02 5.14 -2.13
CA ASP A 2 -9.48 4.29 -3.22
C ASP A 2 -9.91 5.06 -4.48
N ASN A 3 -9.57 6.35 -4.60
CA ASN A 3 -9.87 7.13 -5.81
C ASN A 3 -8.79 6.90 -6.89
N PRO A 4 -9.07 6.15 -7.98
CA PRO A 4 -8.09 5.87 -9.03
C PRO A 4 -7.74 7.11 -9.88
N ALA A 5 -8.53 8.20 -9.80
CA ALA A 5 -8.20 9.46 -10.46
C ALA A 5 -6.97 10.12 -9.82
N SER A 6 -6.72 9.88 -8.53
CA SER A 6 -5.58 10.43 -7.80
C SER A 6 -4.31 9.61 -8.03
N GLN A 7 -3.17 10.29 -8.15
CA GLN A 7 -1.87 9.62 -8.29
C GLN A 7 -1.55 8.71 -7.10
N LEU A 8 -1.80 9.21 -5.88
CA LEU A 8 -1.61 8.45 -4.65
C LEU A 8 -2.55 7.24 -4.57
N GLY A 9 -3.81 7.40 -4.99
CA GLY A 9 -4.80 6.33 -5.01
C GLY A 9 -4.44 5.21 -5.99
N ARG A 10 -3.88 5.51 -7.17
CA ARG A 10 -3.37 4.47 -8.07
C ARG A 10 -2.25 3.64 -7.45
N THR A 11 -1.28 4.30 -6.81
CA THR A 11 -0.20 3.60 -6.10
C THR A 11 -0.75 2.73 -4.97
N TYR A 12 -1.71 3.26 -4.19
CA TYR A 12 -2.39 2.51 -3.13
C TYR A 12 -3.12 1.27 -3.67
N LEU A 13 -3.95 1.42 -4.70
CA LEU A 13 -4.73 0.33 -5.28
C LEU A 13 -3.83 -0.75 -5.88
N ALA A 14 -2.82 -0.34 -6.66
CA ALA A 14 -1.84 -1.24 -7.25
C ALA A 14 -1.13 -2.11 -6.20
N LEU A 15 -0.68 -1.50 -5.10
CA LEU A 15 -0.08 -2.24 -3.98
C LEU A 15 -1.08 -3.10 -3.21
N SER A 16 -2.28 -2.57 -2.92
CA SER A 16 -3.23 -3.21 -2.00
C SER A 16 -3.86 -4.49 -2.57
N GLU A 17 -3.97 -4.57 -3.89
CA GLU A 17 -4.51 -5.74 -4.60
C GLU A 17 -3.38 -6.70 -5.02
N SER A 18 -2.11 -6.30 -4.89
CA SER A 18 -0.98 -7.21 -5.11
C SER A 18 -0.84 -8.18 -3.94
N ARG A 19 -0.78 -9.48 -4.25
CA ARG A 19 -0.45 -10.52 -3.27
C ARG A 19 1.06 -10.68 -3.05
N SER A 20 1.86 -10.13 -3.94
CA SER A 20 3.32 -10.27 -3.98
C SER A 20 4.01 -8.98 -3.54
N TRP A 21 5.27 -9.11 -3.10
CA TRP A 21 6.18 -7.99 -2.97
C TRP A 21 6.55 -7.47 -4.35
N LEU A 22 6.53 -6.14 -4.53
CA LEU A 22 6.79 -5.50 -5.82
C LEU A 22 7.97 -4.54 -5.73
N MET A 23 8.92 -4.64 -6.65
CA MET A 23 9.90 -3.59 -6.93
C MET A 23 9.25 -2.38 -7.61
N LEU A 24 9.96 -1.26 -7.71
CA LEU A 24 9.40 -0.02 -8.27
C LEU A 24 8.96 -0.18 -9.73
N HIS A 25 9.75 -0.79 -10.61
CA HIS A 25 9.34 -1.05 -12.00
C HIS A 25 8.17 -2.04 -12.09
N GLU A 26 8.10 -3.05 -11.21
CA GLU A 26 6.97 -3.99 -11.18
C GLU A 26 5.68 -3.26 -10.78
N LEU A 27 5.78 -2.37 -9.79
CA LEU A 27 4.67 -1.51 -9.39
C LEU A 27 4.28 -0.52 -10.49
N ALA A 28 5.25 0.02 -11.25
CA ALA A 28 5.00 0.86 -12.41
C ALA A 28 4.26 0.08 -13.51
N ALA A 29 4.65 -1.16 -13.76
CA ALA A 29 3.99 -2.04 -14.71
C ALA A 29 2.54 -2.35 -14.28
N GLU A 30 2.31 -2.60 -12.99
CA GLU A 30 0.96 -2.81 -12.45
C GLU A 30 0.08 -1.55 -12.59
N ILE A 31 0.62 -0.36 -12.29
CA ILE A 31 -0.11 0.90 -12.47
C ILE A 31 -0.46 1.11 -13.95
N ARG A 32 0.49 0.87 -14.87
CA ARG A 32 0.25 0.99 -16.31
C ARG A 32 -0.82 0.03 -16.77
N LYS A 33 -0.72 -1.25 -16.39
CA LYS A 33 -1.66 -2.31 -16.76
C LYS A 33 -3.10 -1.98 -16.33
N ARG A 34 -3.28 -1.37 -15.15
CA ARG A 34 -4.61 -1.15 -14.55
C ARG A 34 -5.22 0.20 -14.90
N PHE A 35 -4.40 1.23 -15.05
CA PHE A 35 -4.89 2.61 -15.15
C PHE A 35 -4.44 3.32 -16.42
N ASP A 36 -3.69 2.64 -17.31
CA ASP A 36 -3.08 3.20 -18.51
C ASP A 36 -2.26 4.48 -18.22
N ARG A 37 -1.54 4.46 -17.09
CA ARG A 37 -0.67 5.56 -16.65
C ARG A 37 0.78 5.11 -16.59
N LEU A 38 1.64 5.92 -17.21
CA LEU A 38 3.08 5.79 -17.10
C LEU A 38 3.56 6.62 -15.92
N ASP A 39 4.13 5.94 -14.94
CA ASP A 39 4.65 6.52 -13.72
C ASP A 39 6.13 6.13 -13.57
N SER A 40 7.00 7.12 -13.32
CA SER A 40 8.42 6.85 -13.09
C SER A 40 8.65 6.22 -11.72
N GLU A 41 9.74 5.47 -11.57
CA GLU A 41 10.11 4.87 -10.28
C GLU A 41 10.30 5.94 -9.18
N ALA A 42 10.86 7.10 -9.53
CA ALA A 42 11.02 8.23 -8.60
C ALA A 42 9.68 8.79 -8.12
N ALA A 43 8.69 8.94 -9.01
CA ALA A 43 7.35 9.39 -8.64
C ALA A 43 6.62 8.35 -7.76
N ILE A 44 6.80 7.05 -8.06
CA ILE A 44 6.26 5.98 -7.22
C ILE A 44 6.92 6.00 -5.84
N SER A 45 8.25 6.14 -5.76
CA SER A 45 8.98 6.26 -4.48
C SER A 45 8.51 7.44 -3.63
N ALA A 46 8.23 8.60 -4.24
CA ALA A 46 7.60 9.73 -3.55
C ALA A 46 6.23 9.35 -2.96
N ARG A 47 5.37 8.72 -3.76
CA ARG A 47 4.04 8.30 -3.31
C ARG A 47 4.08 7.21 -2.25
N LEU A 48 5.06 6.31 -2.27
CA LEU A 48 5.27 5.34 -1.18
C LEU A 48 5.60 6.04 0.14
N ARG A 49 6.42 7.11 0.10
CA ARG A 49 6.69 7.95 1.29
C ARG A 49 5.43 8.64 1.77
N ASP A 50 4.59 9.13 0.86
CA ASP A 50 3.32 9.75 1.22
C ASP A 50 2.30 8.75 1.80
N LEU A 51 2.25 7.52 1.28
CA LEU A 51 1.41 6.45 1.83
C LEU A 51 1.82 6.09 3.27
N ARG A 52 3.10 6.09 3.61
CA ARG A 52 3.58 5.84 4.99
C ARG A 52 3.12 6.90 5.99
N ARG A 53 2.77 8.10 5.52
CA ARG A 53 2.24 9.19 6.36
C ARG A 53 0.74 9.04 6.62
N GLN A 54 0.06 8.12 5.95
CA GLN A 54 -1.38 7.92 6.10
C GLN A 54 -1.68 7.03 7.30
N HIS A 55 -2.62 7.44 8.15
CA HIS A 55 -3.06 6.64 9.29
C HIS A 55 -3.69 5.32 8.83
N GLY A 56 -3.38 4.22 9.54
CA GLY A 56 -3.96 2.90 9.28
C GLY A 56 -3.31 2.10 8.14
N LEU A 57 -2.27 2.65 7.51
CA LEU A 57 -1.51 1.98 6.46
C LEU A 57 -0.08 1.70 6.89
N ILE A 58 0.40 0.49 6.59
CA ILE A 58 1.81 0.14 6.73
C ILE A 58 2.33 -0.23 5.33
N VAL A 59 3.36 0.48 4.87
CA VAL A 59 4.10 0.13 3.67
C VAL A 59 5.43 -0.48 4.08
N GLU A 60 5.49 -1.80 4.02
CA GLU A 60 6.70 -2.56 4.30
C GLU A 60 7.68 -2.46 3.13
N SER A 61 8.96 -2.60 3.44
CA SER A 61 10.03 -2.71 2.45
C SER A 61 11.09 -3.69 2.91
N ARG A 62 11.61 -4.49 1.98
CA ARG A 62 12.76 -5.38 2.22
C ARG A 62 13.65 -5.45 0.98
N ARG A 63 14.87 -5.95 1.14
CA ARG A 63 15.74 -6.27 -0.01
C ARG A 63 15.25 -7.55 -0.68
N ARG A 64 15.33 -7.60 -2.01
CA ARG A 64 15.05 -8.81 -2.79
C ARG A 64 16.30 -9.69 -2.83
N GLY A 65 16.33 -10.72 -1.98
CA GLY A 65 17.51 -11.59 -1.83
C GLY A 65 18.74 -10.76 -1.48
N ASP A 66 19.85 -11.01 -2.17
CA ASP A 66 21.13 -10.31 -1.97
C ASP A 66 21.27 -9.02 -2.81
N SER A 67 20.22 -8.61 -3.53
CA SER A 67 20.24 -7.39 -4.34
C SER A 67 20.12 -6.12 -3.50
N ALA A 68 20.68 -5.01 -4.00
CA ALA A 68 20.41 -3.68 -3.47
C ALA A 68 18.96 -3.19 -3.74
N ALA A 69 18.22 -3.89 -4.61
CA ALA A 69 16.85 -3.56 -4.96
C ALA A 69 15.89 -3.83 -3.80
N HIS A 70 15.04 -2.84 -3.50
CA HIS A 70 13.97 -2.98 -2.53
C HIS A 70 12.66 -3.39 -3.21
N GLU A 71 11.91 -4.21 -2.50
CA GLU A 71 10.53 -4.55 -2.83
C GLU A 71 9.59 -4.13 -1.70
N TYR A 72 8.35 -3.86 -2.06
CA TYR A 72 7.36 -3.20 -1.21
C TYR A 72 6.07 -3.99 -1.16
N ARG A 73 5.38 -3.91 -0.03
CA ARG A 73 4.03 -4.45 0.17
C ARG A 73 3.22 -3.53 1.07
N LEU A 74 1.91 -3.48 0.84
CA LEU A 74 0.98 -2.79 1.73
C LEU A 74 0.33 -3.78 2.69
N ILE A 75 0.35 -3.45 3.97
CA ILE A 75 -0.45 -4.09 5.01
C ILE A 75 -1.51 -3.07 5.44
N ARG A 76 -2.78 -3.46 5.30
CA ARG A 76 -3.89 -2.70 5.90
C ARG A 76 -4.01 -3.14 7.34
N LEU A 77 -3.88 -2.20 8.27
CA LEU A 77 -4.27 -2.45 9.65
C LEU A 77 -5.80 -2.58 9.61
N ALA A 78 -6.31 -3.80 9.81
CA ALA A 78 -7.74 -3.96 10.05
C ALA A 78 -8.11 -3.05 11.23
N PRO A 79 -9.25 -2.34 11.20
CA PRO A 79 -9.73 -1.70 12.41
C PRO A 79 -9.83 -2.79 13.46
N VAL A 80 -9.15 -2.61 14.59
CA VAL A 80 -9.34 -3.45 15.77
C VAL A 80 -10.84 -3.52 15.97
N LYS A 81 -11.44 -4.71 15.80
CA LYS A 81 -12.84 -4.92 16.20
C LYS A 81 -12.88 -4.46 17.65
N ARG A 82 -13.53 -3.31 17.93
CA ARG A 82 -13.92 -2.98 19.30
C ARG A 82 -14.75 -4.17 19.75
N GLN A 83 -14.17 -5.03 20.59
CA GLN A 83 -14.98 -5.92 21.39
C GLN A 83 -15.96 -5.01 22.13
N PRO A 84 -17.28 -5.20 22.01
CA PRO A 84 -18.19 -4.48 22.87
C PRO A 84 -17.84 -4.90 24.30
N ASP A 85 -17.43 -3.94 25.12
CA ASP A 85 -17.21 -4.14 26.55
C ASP A 85 -18.46 -4.83 27.12
N MET A 86 -18.31 -6.06 27.58
CA MET A 86 -19.33 -6.77 28.34
C MET A 86 -19.41 -6.20 29.77
N LEU A 87 -19.74 -4.92 29.88
CA LEU A 87 -20.10 -4.27 31.14
C LEU A 87 -21.57 -3.88 31.05
N GLY A 88 -22.44 -4.85 31.29
CA GLY A 88 -23.89 -4.61 31.23
C GLY A 88 -24.76 -5.82 31.48
N VAL A 89 -24.40 -6.72 32.40
CA VAL A 89 -25.37 -7.65 33.01
C VAL A 89 -25.02 -7.82 34.47
N LEU A 90 -25.49 -6.89 35.30
CA LEU A 90 -25.74 -7.08 36.73
C LEU A 90 -26.65 -5.93 37.18
N GLN A 91 -27.94 -5.99 36.85
CA GLN A 91 -29.06 -5.44 37.64
C GLN A 91 -30.31 -6.26 37.36
#